data_AF-A0A9X1WNC3-F1
#
_entry.id   AF-A0A9X1WNC3-F1
#
_cell.length_a   1.000
_cell.length_b   1.000
_cell.length_c   1.000
_cell.angle_alpha   90.00
_cell.angle_beta   90.00
_cell.angle_gamma   90.00
#
_symmetry.space_group_name_H-M   'P 1'
#
loop_
_entity.id
_entity.type
_entity.pdbx_description
1 polymer ?
#
loop_
_entity_poly.entity_id
_entity_poly.type
_entity_poly.pdbx_seq_one_letter_code
_entity_poly.pdbx_strand_id
1 'polypeptide(L)'
;MKVELKPPTFEEKEILKNLLEHYLYELSCYSDQIDINKIGQYGYRYLDHYWTDEDRHAFLILLEDKLVGLAMVRKFDYSGNSKDYRWLMSEFFILRKYQNQGIGRMAAHQLFNLFSGPWIVAQMENNIPSRRFWEKVIFEFTNGEYQQSKLGKQPAQEFVSKENVTGKESRYII
;
A
#
# COMPACT_ATOMS: atom_id res chain seq x y z
N MET A 1 19.62 8.74 3.75
CA MET A 1 18.18 8.48 3.96
C MET A 1 17.89 7.02 3.70
N LYS A 2 17.64 6.25 4.76
CA LYS A 2 17.29 4.82 4.69
C LYS A 2 15.80 4.67 4.99
N VAL A 3 15.04 4.11 4.05
CA VAL A 3 13.63 3.74 4.23
C VAL A 3 13.56 2.23 4.30
N GLU A 4 12.88 1.70 5.32
CA GLU A 4 12.74 0.26 5.56
C GLU A 4 11.26 -0.12 5.66
N LEU A 5 10.92 -1.29 5.13
CA LEU A 5 9.61 -1.91 5.25
C LEU A 5 9.69 -3.04 6.26
N LYS A 6 8.97 -2.91 7.37
CA LYS A 6 8.93 -3.93 8.43
C LYS A 6 7.53 -4.54 8.51
N PRO A 7 7.36 -5.85 8.29
CA PRO A 7 6.11 -6.52 8.62
C PRO A 7 5.82 -6.39 10.13
N PRO A 8 4.64 -5.89 10.55
CA PRO A 8 4.31 -5.77 11.96
C PRO A 8 4.13 -7.16 12.59
N THR A 9 4.64 -7.36 13.80
CA THR A 9 4.29 -8.55 14.59
C THR A 9 2.85 -8.47 15.09
N PHE A 10 2.34 -9.55 15.68
CA PHE A 10 1.00 -9.55 16.27
C PHE A 10 0.87 -8.54 17.43
N GLU A 11 1.93 -8.37 18.22
CA GLU A 11 2.01 -7.38 19.30
C GLU A 11 2.01 -5.95 18.77
N GLU A 12 2.51 -5.74 17.55
CA GLU A 12 2.52 -4.43 16.87
C GLU A 12 1.22 -4.12 16.13
N LYS A 13 0.20 -4.98 16.21
CA LYS A 13 -1.11 -4.77 15.57
C LYS A 13 -1.75 -3.44 15.95
N GLU A 14 -1.62 -3.02 17.20
CA GLU A 14 -2.20 -1.74 17.66
C GLU A 14 -1.49 -0.53 17.00
N ILE A 15 -0.21 -0.66 16.66
CA ILE A 15 0.53 0.38 15.91
C ILE A 15 -0.08 0.55 14.52
N LEU A 16 -0.30 -0.55 13.81
CA LEU A 16 -0.91 -0.52 12.48
C LEU A 16 -2.33 0.07 12.54
N LYS A 17 -3.14 -0.34 13.53
CA LYS A 17 -4.48 0.19 13.77
C LYS A 17 -4.47 1.71 13.99
N ASN A 18 -3.58 2.21 14.85
CA ASN A 18 -3.48 3.65 15.12
C ASN A 18 -3.06 4.46 13.87
N LEU A 19 -2.16 3.91 13.05
CA LEU A 19 -1.80 4.56 11.78
C LEU A 19 -2.96 4.54 10.77
N LEU A 20 -3.79 3.49 10.77
CA LEU A 20 -5.00 3.42 9.95
C LEU A 20 -6.04 4.47 10.37
N GLU A 21 -6.18 4.75 11.67
CA GLU A 21 -7.05 5.85 12.13
C GLU A 21 -6.61 7.20 11.53
N HIS A 22 -5.30 7.49 11.53
CA HIS A 22 -4.77 8.71 10.91
C HIS A 22 -4.95 8.73 9.38
N TYR A 23 -4.75 7.60 8.73
CA TYR A 23 -4.97 7.46 7.29
C TYR A 23 -6.44 7.69 6.92
N LEU A 24 -7.37 7.06 7.64
CA LEU A 24 -8.81 7.19 7.40
C LEU A 24 -9.31 8.60 7.71
N TYR A 25 -8.76 9.25 8.75
CA TYR A 25 -8.99 10.67 9.01
C TYR A 25 -8.59 11.55 7.82
N GLU A 26 -7.43 11.32 7.19
CA GLU A 26 -7.06 12.08 6.00
C GLU A 26 -7.93 11.72 4.78
N LEU A 27 -8.35 10.46 4.65
CA LEU A 27 -9.22 10.03 3.57
C LEU A 27 -10.66 10.52 3.69
N SER A 28 -11.16 10.77 4.90
CA SER A 28 -12.57 11.12 5.12
C SER A 28 -12.97 12.41 4.42
N CYS A 29 -12.03 13.32 4.16
CA CYS A 29 -12.30 14.53 3.37
C CYS A 29 -12.62 14.26 1.89
N TYR A 30 -12.41 13.03 1.40
CA TYR A 30 -12.69 12.62 0.03
C TYR A 30 -13.90 11.67 -0.09
N SER A 31 -14.49 11.19 1.01
CA SER A 31 -15.65 10.30 0.96
C SER A 31 -16.53 10.42 2.21
N ASP A 32 -17.81 10.72 1.97
CA ASP A 32 -18.85 10.76 3.01
C ASP A 32 -19.14 9.38 3.63
N GLN A 33 -18.59 8.30 3.08
CA GLN A 33 -18.74 6.95 3.62
C GLN A 33 -17.73 6.62 4.72
N ILE A 34 -16.68 7.44 4.88
CA ILE A 34 -15.64 7.24 5.89
C ILE A 34 -15.96 8.15 7.07
N ASP A 35 -16.51 7.56 8.12
CA ASP A 35 -16.90 8.28 9.33
C ASP A 35 -16.54 7.46 10.58
N ILE A 36 -16.50 8.14 11.73
CA ILE A 36 -16.20 7.54 13.02
C ILE A 36 -17.40 6.80 13.59
N ASN A 37 -17.12 5.75 14.35
CA ASN A 37 -18.10 5.05 15.15
C ASN A 37 -18.40 5.79 16.47
N LYS A 38 -19.27 5.21 17.31
CA LYS A 38 -19.73 5.80 18.58
C LYS A 38 -18.62 6.06 19.62
N ILE A 39 -17.43 5.47 19.45
CA ILE A 39 -16.29 5.65 20.35
C ILE A 39 -15.18 6.52 19.72
N GLY A 40 -15.45 7.17 18.59
CA GLY A 40 -14.53 8.11 17.96
C GLY A 40 -13.42 7.47 17.13
N GLN A 41 -13.63 6.24 16.66
CA GLN A 41 -12.69 5.53 15.79
C GLN A 41 -13.29 5.34 14.40
N TYR A 42 -12.51 5.54 13.35
CA TYR A 42 -12.88 5.15 11.99
C TYR A 42 -12.96 3.63 11.88
N GLY A 43 -11.98 2.92 12.45
CA GLY A 43 -11.89 1.47 12.40
C GLY A 43 -11.57 0.93 11.00
N TYR A 44 -11.00 -0.27 10.96
CA TYR A 44 -10.69 -0.94 9.69
C TYR A 44 -11.20 -2.37 9.71
N ARG A 45 -12.28 -2.62 8.96
CA ARG A 45 -13.03 -3.88 8.98
C ARG A 45 -12.17 -5.12 8.73
N TYR A 46 -11.14 -5.00 7.90
CA TYR A 46 -10.33 -6.12 7.44
C TYR A 46 -8.97 -6.22 8.14
N LEU A 47 -8.77 -5.52 9.27
CA LEU A 47 -7.46 -5.44 9.93
C LEU A 47 -6.94 -6.82 10.30
N ASP A 48 -7.79 -7.65 10.91
CA ASP A 48 -7.42 -8.97 11.42
C ASP A 48 -7.01 -9.92 10.31
N HIS A 49 -7.52 -9.73 9.09
CA HIS A 49 -7.17 -10.58 7.95
C HIS A 49 -5.69 -10.48 7.59
N TYR A 50 -4.98 -9.41 7.96
CA TYR A 50 -3.53 -9.28 7.73
C TYR A 50 -2.66 -10.20 8.60
N TRP A 51 -3.27 -10.95 9.52
CA TRP A 51 -2.62 -12.01 10.29
C TRP A 51 -3.15 -13.41 9.99
N THR A 52 -4.25 -13.53 9.25
CA THR A 52 -4.92 -14.83 9.00
C THR A 52 -4.96 -15.22 7.53
N ASP A 53 -4.75 -14.27 6.62
CA ASP A 53 -4.81 -14.45 5.16
C ASP A 53 -3.42 -14.30 4.57
N GLU A 54 -2.90 -15.36 3.95
CA GLU A 54 -1.56 -15.39 3.35
C GLU A 54 -1.40 -14.44 2.16
N ASP A 55 -2.52 -14.02 1.55
CA ASP A 55 -2.56 -13.11 0.41
C ASP A 55 -2.59 -11.64 0.84
N ARG A 56 -2.44 -11.34 2.14
CA ARG A 56 -2.43 -9.99 2.71
C ARG A 56 -1.15 -9.71 3.45
N HIS A 57 -0.53 -8.58 3.14
CA HIS A 57 0.75 -8.18 3.70
C HIS A 57 0.67 -6.74 4.20
N ALA A 58 0.96 -6.53 5.47
CA ALA A 58 1.06 -5.20 6.07
C ALA A 58 2.53 -4.87 6.32
N PHE A 59 2.87 -3.59 6.24
CA PHE A 59 4.20 -3.06 6.49
C PHE A 59 4.10 -1.77 7.27
N LEU A 60 4.93 -1.64 8.29
CA LEU A 60 5.32 -0.38 8.91
C LEU A 60 6.44 0.22 8.07
N ILE A 61 6.31 1.50 7.72
CA ILE A 61 7.33 2.24 6.98
C ILE A 61 8.19 2.98 7.98
N LEU A 62 9.50 2.70 7.99
CA LEU A 62 10.47 3.30 8.88
C LEU A 62 11.44 4.21 8.12
N LEU A 63 11.75 5.37 8.68
CA LEU A 63 12.82 6.26 8.25
C LEU A 63 13.86 6.33 9.36
N GLU A 64 15.04 5.72 9.16
CA GLU A 64 16.10 5.70 10.17
C GLU A 64 15.54 5.24 11.54
N ASP A 65 14.86 4.08 11.53
CA ASP A 65 14.19 3.44 12.66
C ASP A 65 12.98 4.20 13.26
N LYS A 66 12.62 5.36 12.70
CA LYS A 66 11.42 6.11 13.11
C LYS A 66 10.22 5.65 12.30
N LEU A 67 9.12 5.35 12.98
CA LEU A 67 7.84 5.06 12.35
C LEU A 67 7.29 6.29 11.62
N VAL A 68 7.09 6.18 10.31
CA VAL A 68 6.64 7.31 9.46
C VAL A 68 5.40 7.00 8.63
N GLY A 69 4.93 5.75 8.60
CA GLY A 69 3.78 5.39 7.80
C GLY A 69 3.45 3.90 7.79
N LEU A 70 2.50 3.53 6.94
CA LEU A 70 2.10 2.16 6.69
C LEU A 70 1.92 1.90 5.20
N ALA A 71 2.04 0.64 4.81
CA ALA A 71 1.56 0.14 3.53
C ALA A 71 0.89 -1.22 3.71
N MET A 72 -0.16 -1.48 2.94
CA MET A 72 -0.92 -2.71 2.96
C MET A 72 -1.14 -3.17 1.53
N VAL A 73 -0.65 -4.37 1.22
CA VAL A 73 -0.73 -5.02 -0.09
C VAL A 73 -1.57 -6.27 0.05
N ARG A 74 -2.35 -6.60 -0.99
CA ARG A 74 -3.04 -7.89 -1.05
C ARG A 74 -3.15 -8.42 -2.46
N LYS A 75 -3.36 -9.73 -2.64
CA LYS A 75 -3.85 -10.24 -3.91
C LYS A 75 -5.31 -9.80 -4.12
N PHE A 76 -5.57 -9.33 -5.33
CA PHE A 76 -6.89 -8.99 -5.82
C PHE A 76 -7.22 -9.90 -6.99
N ASP A 77 -8.26 -10.71 -6.82
CA ASP A 77 -8.81 -11.54 -7.89
C ASP A 77 -9.58 -10.65 -8.86
N TYR A 78 -9.06 -10.53 -10.09
CA TYR A 78 -9.62 -9.65 -11.10
C TYR A 78 -10.76 -10.31 -11.90
N SER A 79 -10.77 -11.64 -12.01
CA SER A 79 -11.66 -12.38 -12.90
C SER A 79 -12.45 -13.53 -12.24
N GLY A 80 -12.33 -13.71 -10.93
CA GLY A 80 -12.92 -14.84 -10.20
C GLY A 80 -12.13 -16.15 -10.37
N ASN A 81 -10.88 -16.05 -10.83
CA ASN A 81 -9.99 -17.17 -11.07
C ASN A 81 -8.65 -16.88 -10.39
N SER A 82 -8.25 -17.75 -9.45
CA SER A 82 -7.05 -17.59 -8.63
C SER A 82 -5.74 -17.45 -9.43
N LYS A 83 -5.73 -17.80 -10.72
CA LYS A 83 -4.57 -17.65 -11.61
C LYS A 83 -4.42 -16.27 -12.26
N ASP A 84 -5.44 -15.42 -12.21
CA ASP A 84 -5.43 -14.07 -12.78
C ASP A 84 -5.62 -13.02 -11.67
N TYR A 85 -4.70 -13.07 -10.71
CA TYR A 85 -4.62 -12.08 -9.63
C TYR A 85 -3.76 -10.89 -10.04
N ARG A 86 -3.98 -9.76 -9.38
CA ARG A 86 -3.07 -8.61 -9.35
C ARG A 86 -2.69 -8.31 -7.91
N TRP A 87 -1.47 -7.89 -7.67
CA TRP A 87 -1.12 -7.22 -6.41
C TRP A 87 -1.81 -5.86 -6.36
N LEU A 88 -2.58 -5.64 -5.30
CA LEU A 88 -3.27 -4.39 -5.04
C LEU A 88 -2.61 -3.67 -3.88
N MET A 89 -2.18 -2.43 -4.11
CA MET A 89 -1.88 -1.49 -3.04
C MET A 89 -3.21 -1.11 -2.37
N SER A 90 -3.55 -1.78 -1.27
CA SER A 90 -4.82 -1.56 -0.57
C SER A 90 -4.80 -0.26 0.18
N GLU A 91 -3.81 -0.06 1.05
CA GLU A 91 -3.64 1.15 1.83
C GLU A 91 -2.18 1.61 1.75
N PHE A 92 -1.97 2.92 1.66
CA PHE A 92 -0.64 3.50 1.65
C PHE A 92 -0.65 4.90 2.25
N PHE A 93 0.15 5.09 3.30
CA PHE A 93 0.12 6.31 4.08
C PHE A 93 1.49 6.69 4.60
N ILE A 94 1.84 7.96 4.43
CA ILE A 94 3.00 8.59 5.07
C ILE A 94 2.47 9.74 5.93
N LEU A 95 2.86 9.76 7.20
CA LEU A 95 2.51 10.83 8.14
C LEU A 95 2.87 12.20 7.54
N ARG A 96 1.96 13.17 7.67
CA ARG A 96 2.05 14.51 7.06
C ARG A 96 3.41 15.20 7.23
N LYS A 97 4.02 15.10 8.42
CA LYS A 97 5.36 15.65 8.73
C LYS A 97 6.47 15.12 7.83
N TYR A 98 6.31 13.92 7.28
CA TYR A 98 7.30 13.19 6.49
C TYR A 98 6.98 13.16 4.98
N GLN A 99 5.88 13.77 4.56
CA GLN A 99 5.51 13.88 3.15
C GLN A 99 6.46 14.83 2.40
N ASN A 100 6.51 14.70 1.07
CA ASN A 100 7.36 15.49 0.16
C ASN A 100 8.88 15.33 0.35
N GLN A 101 9.32 14.30 1.09
CA GLN A 101 10.75 13.98 1.30
C GLN A 101 11.22 12.77 0.48
N GLY A 102 10.39 12.25 -0.44
CA GLY A 102 10.71 11.08 -1.27
C GLY A 102 10.51 9.71 -0.60
N ILE A 103 10.15 9.69 0.70
CA ILE A 103 9.94 8.46 1.49
C ILE A 103 8.87 7.56 0.87
N GLY A 104 7.70 8.13 0.53
CA GLY A 104 6.60 7.38 -0.07
C GLY A 104 6.99 6.70 -1.39
N ARG A 105 7.76 7.39 -2.24
CA ARG A 105 8.28 6.79 -3.47
C ARG A 105 9.20 5.61 -3.17
N MET A 106 10.17 5.78 -2.26
CA MET A 106 11.11 4.73 -1.90
C MET A 106 10.41 3.50 -1.34
N ALA A 107 9.42 3.69 -0.46
CA ALA A 107 8.62 2.60 0.10
C ALA A 107 7.78 1.90 -0.99
N ALA A 108 7.12 2.64 -1.87
CA ALA A 108 6.34 2.07 -2.97
C ALA A 108 7.19 1.24 -3.93
N HIS A 109 8.36 1.75 -4.34
CA HIS A 109 9.28 1.01 -5.21
C HIS A 109 9.82 -0.27 -4.54
N GLN A 110 10.11 -0.22 -3.23
CA GLN A 110 10.48 -1.43 -2.49
C GLN A 110 9.35 -2.46 -2.47
N LEU A 111 8.08 -2.05 -2.27
CA LEU A 111 6.93 -2.95 -2.33
C LEU A 111 6.75 -3.55 -3.73
N PHE A 112 6.85 -2.74 -4.78
CA PHE A 112 6.73 -3.24 -6.15
C PHE A 112 7.84 -4.26 -6.47
N ASN A 113 9.06 -4.06 -5.98
CA ASN A 113 10.14 -5.02 -6.12
C ASN A 113 9.95 -6.29 -5.27
N LEU A 114 9.35 -6.16 -4.08
CA LEU A 114 9.12 -7.27 -3.16
C LEU A 114 8.04 -8.22 -3.68
N PHE A 115 7.00 -7.69 -4.33
CA PHE A 115 5.95 -8.50 -4.95
C PHE A 115 6.04 -8.42 -6.47
N SER A 116 6.74 -9.39 -7.07
CA SER A 116 6.81 -9.53 -8.52
C SER A 116 5.45 -9.93 -9.11
N GLY A 117 5.24 -9.57 -10.38
CA GLY A 117 4.03 -9.89 -11.12
C GLY A 117 3.14 -8.67 -11.42
N PRO A 118 1.89 -8.90 -11.82
CA PRO A 118 0.96 -7.85 -12.22
C PRO A 118 0.48 -7.05 -11.00
N TRP A 119 0.48 -5.74 -11.12
CA TRP A 119 0.03 -4.78 -10.12
C TRP A 119 -1.16 -3.99 -10.62
N ILE A 120 -2.03 -3.61 -9.69
CA ILE A 120 -3.02 -2.55 -9.86
C ILE A 120 -2.94 -1.60 -8.66
N VAL A 121 -2.90 -0.30 -8.93
CA VAL A 121 -2.94 0.74 -7.91
C VAL A 121 -4.11 1.66 -8.24
N ALA A 122 -5.14 1.64 -7.40
CA ALA A 122 -6.34 2.43 -7.59
C ALA A 122 -6.38 3.62 -6.62
N GLN A 123 -7.02 4.71 -7.03
CA GLN A 123 -7.16 5.92 -6.21
C GLN A 123 -8.60 6.42 -6.20
N MET A 124 -8.99 7.15 -5.17
CA MET A 124 -10.24 7.90 -5.19
C MET A 124 -10.18 9.01 -6.24
N GLU A 125 -11.24 9.14 -7.06
CA GLU A 125 -11.30 10.09 -8.18
C GLU A 125 -11.01 11.54 -7.77
N ASN A 126 -11.52 11.96 -6.61
CA ASN A 126 -11.36 13.31 -6.06
C ASN A 126 -10.09 13.50 -5.21
N ASN A 127 -9.33 12.44 -4.91
CA ASN A 127 -8.07 12.54 -4.19
C ASN A 127 -6.92 12.90 -5.15
N ILE A 128 -6.96 14.14 -5.66
CA ILE A 128 -5.99 14.69 -6.62
C ILE A 128 -4.53 14.55 -6.14
N PRO A 129 -4.19 14.81 -4.86
CA PRO A 129 -2.83 14.62 -4.38
C PRO A 129 -2.35 13.18 -4.52
N SER A 130 -3.19 12.20 -4.17
CA SER A 130 -2.86 10.78 -4.30
C SER A 130 -2.69 10.36 -5.76
N ARG A 131 -3.56 10.81 -6.67
CA ARG A 131 -3.45 10.52 -8.11
C ARG A 131 -2.11 11.00 -8.68
N ARG A 132 -1.75 12.26 -8.43
CA ARG A 132 -0.47 12.84 -8.88
C ARG A 132 0.73 12.10 -8.29
N PHE A 133 0.64 11.68 -7.04
CA PHE A 133 1.68 10.88 -6.40
C PHE A 133 1.86 9.54 -7.13
N TRP A 134 0.79 8.78 -7.34
CA TRP A 134 0.87 7.46 -7.97
C TRP A 134 1.25 7.51 -9.44
N GLU A 135 0.70 8.44 -10.22
CA GLU A 135 1.10 8.68 -11.62
C GLU A 135 2.61 8.88 -11.73
N LYS A 136 3.18 9.73 -10.87
CA LYS A 136 4.63 9.99 -10.85
C LYS A 136 5.43 8.78 -10.40
N VAL A 137 5.05 8.15 -9.29
CA VAL A 137 5.79 7.02 -8.71
C VAL A 137 5.82 5.81 -9.63
N ILE A 138 4.68 5.49 -10.25
CA ILE A 138 4.54 4.36 -11.17
C ILE A 138 5.25 4.67 -12.49
N PHE A 139 5.11 5.89 -13.04
CA PHE A 139 5.88 6.30 -14.22
C PHE A 139 7.39 6.16 -13.99
N GLU A 140 7.90 6.64 -12.85
CA GLU A 140 9.32 6.52 -12.48
C GLU A 140 9.74 5.05 -12.30
N PHE A 141 8.88 4.21 -11.72
CA PHE A 141 9.18 2.79 -11.49
C PHE A 141 9.25 1.98 -12.79
N THR A 142 8.30 2.20 -13.68
CA THR A 142 8.13 1.40 -14.91
C THR A 142 8.78 2.04 -16.13
N ASN A 143 9.43 3.20 -15.98
CA ASN A 143 9.92 4.01 -17.09
C ASN A 143 8.82 4.31 -18.14
N GLY A 144 7.60 4.59 -17.65
CA GLY A 144 6.42 4.84 -18.48
C GLY A 144 5.69 3.59 -18.99
N GLU A 145 6.16 2.38 -18.71
CA GLU A 145 5.51 1.12 -19.09
C GLU A 145 4.36 0.75 -18.12
N TYR A 146 3.24 1.46 -18.20
CA TYR A 146 2.02 1.14 -17.46
C TYR A 146 0.77 1.49 -18.27
N GLN A 147 -0.38 0.96 -17.87
CA GLN A 147 -1.68 1.22 -18.48
C GLN A 147 -2.57 1.96 -17.49
N GLN A 148 -3.36 2.92 -17.97
CA GLN A 148 -4.45 3.50 -17.19
C GLN A 148 -5.66 2.57 -17.27
N SER A 149 -6.25 2.24 -16.12
CA SER A 149 -7.43 1.37 -16.00
C SER A 149 -8.39 1.90 -14.93
N LYS A 150 -9.33 1.07 -14.49
CA LYS A 150 -10.23 1.37 -13.38
C LYS A 150 -10.44 0.14 -12.50
N LEU A 151 -10.49 0.35 -11.19
CA LEU A 151 -10.97 -0.62 -10.23
C LEU A 151 -12.38 -0.20 -9.78
N GLY A 152 -13.41 -0.81 -10.38
CA GLY A 152 -14.78 -0.33 -10.24
C GLY A 152 -14.93 1.08 -10.81
N LYS A 153 -15.17 2.08 -9.96
CA LYS A 153 -15.26 3.50 -10.35
C LYS A 153 -13.95 4.28 -10.14
N GLN A 154 -12.97 3.68 -9.47
CA GLN A 154 -11.72 4.35 -9.12
C GLN A 154 -10.75 4.31 -10.30
N PRO A 155 -10.14 5.44 -10.69
CA PRO A 155 -9.02 5.43 -11.63
C PRO A 155 -7.88 4.60 -11.06
N ALA A 156 -7.19 3.87 -11.92
CA ALA A 156 -6.11 3.00 -11.52
C ALA A 156 -4.99 2.98 -12.57
N GLN A 157 -3.80 2.55 -12.14
CA GLN A 157 -2.70 2.18 -13.02
C GLN A 157 -2.40 0.69 -12.87
N GLU A 158 -2.25 0.01 -14.00
CA GLU A 158 -1.82 -1.38 -14.09
C GLU A 158 -0.44 -1.50 -14.73
N PHE A 159 0.41 -2.33 -14.16
CA PHE A 159 1.76 -2.58 -14.67
C PHE A 159 2.25 -3.95 -14.21
N VAL A 160 3.38 -4.41 -14.77
CA VAL A 160 4.02 -5.65 -14.33
C VAL A 160 5.35 -5.32 -13.69
N SER A 161 5.51 -5.69 -12.42
CA SER A 161 6.80 -5.65 -11.75
C SER A 161 7.59 -6.91 -12.09
N LYS A 162 8.81 -6.73 -12.62
CA LYS A 162 9.69 -7.85 -12.97
C LYS A 162 10.50 -8.24 -11.74
N GLU A 163 10.77 -9.53 -11.57
CA GLU A 163 11.71 -9.98 -10.54
C GLU A 163 13.08 -9.31 -10.75
N ASN A 164 13.58 -8.64 -9.71
CA ASN A 164 14.97 -8.20 -9.71
C ASN A 164 15.86 -9.44 -9.57
N VAL A 165 16.48 -9.88 -10.66
CA VAL A 165 17.44 -11.02 -10.68
C VAL A 165 18.72 -10.70 -9.88
N THR A 166 18.83 -9.52 -9.28
CA THR A 166 19.98 -9.10 -8.47
C THR A 166 19.72 -9.27 -6.97
N GLY A 167 20.02 -10.45 -6.42
CA GLY A 167 20.14 -10.66 -4.97
C GLY A 167 19.94 -12.10 -4.53
N LYS A 168 21.00 -12.91 -4.60
CA LYS A 168 21.08 -14.20 -3.93
C LYS A 168 20.67 -14.11 -2.45
N GLU A 169 19.97 -15.15 -2.02
CA GLU A 169 19.87 -15.66 -0.64
C GLU A 169 19.23 -14.74 0.42
N SER A 170 17.96 -15.01 0.70
CA SER A 170 17.54 -15.19 2.10
C SER A 170 16.49 -16.28 2.17
N ARG A 171 16.94 -17.43 2.63
CA ARG A 171 16.11 -18.53 3.11
C ARG A 171 15.24 -17.97 4.24
N TYR A 172 13.92 -17.98 4.05
CA TYR A 172 13.02 -18.29 5.15
C TYR A 172 12.56 -19.72 4.94
N ILE A 173 13.33 -20.63 5.52
CA ILE A 173 12.86 -21.97 5.85
C ILE A 173 11.99 -21.77 7.09
N ILE A 174 10.73 -22.17 7.00
CA ILE A 174 10.03 -22.81 8.11
C ILE A 174 9.90 -24.28 7.71
#